data_AF-A0A1N7AMG0-F1
#
_entry.id   AF-A0A1N7AMG0-F1
#
_cell.length_a   1.000
_cell.length_b   1.000
_cell.length_c   1.000
_cell.angle_alpha   90.00
_cell.angle_beta   90.00
_cell.angle_gamma   90.00
#
_symmetry.space_group_name_H-M   'P 1'
#
loop_
_entity.id
_entity.type
_entity.pdbx_description
1 polymer ?
#
loop_
_entity_poly.entity_id
_entity_poly.type
_entity_poly.pdbx_seq_one_letter_code
_entity_poly.pdbx_strand_id
1 'polypeptide(L)'
;MATTDLSGMGITSSRPETQPEQKQVAPNFDATNVNDQLSSTLNSNSLLMRVAKSQGQATANQRGLGNSSIGTEAAQRAMVDAALPIAQQNAQSAFTAGESQKDREHALGVLDKQAGIDKDKTAQEVVANTHGKYLTAVQDAINSYNERYAAVMADSNITAANKTTLVNNMKSELNSSLNMYKSLYSNISTIRPDWSSFPTITLPGVSLG
;
A
#
# COMPACT_ATOMS: atom_id res chain seq x y z
N MET A 1 56.10 -45.60 18.19
CA MET A 1 55.48 -44.94 19.35
C MET A 1 56.04 -43.54 19.47
N ALA A 2 55.22 -42.60 19.94
CA ALA A 2 55.44 -41.17 20.15
C ALA A 2 55.31 -40.27 18.91
N THR A 3 54.15 -39.62 18.84
CA THR A 3 53.90 -38.37 18.12
C THR A 3 54.69 -37.25 18.79
N THR A 4 55.48 -36.50 18.02
CA THR A 4 56.04 -35.22 18.47
C THR A 4 55.44 -34.12 17.63
N ASP A 5 54.58 -33.35 18.27
CA ASP A 5 54.08 -32.05 17.87
C ASP A 5 55.24 -31.07 17.65
N LEU A 6 55.29 -30.45 16.47
CA LEU A 6 56.16 -29.33 16.11
C LEU A 6 55.29 -28.22 15.51
N SER A 7 54.32 -27.76 16.31
CA SER A 7 53.74 -26.43 16.21
C SER A 7 54.83 -25.37 16.41
N GLY A 8 55.52 -24.98 15.35
CA GLY A 8 56.52 -23.92 15.44
C GLY A 8 57.52 -23.88 14.31
N MET A 9 57.09 -23.56 13.09
CA MET A 9 57.91 -22.83 12.13
C MET A 9 56.98 -22.27 11.05
N GLY A 10 56.59 -21.01 11.23
CA GLY A 10 55.73 -20.28 10.32
C GLY A 10 56.39 -20.13 8.95
N ILE A 11 55.96 -20.95 8.00
CA ILE A 11 55.97 -20.61 6.58
C ILE A 11 54.56 -20.13 6.25
N THR A 12 54.24 -18.91 6.65
CA THR A 12 53.09 -18.22 6.06
C THR A 12 53.57 -17.69 4.72
N SER A 13 53.10 -18.34 3.65
CA SER A 13 53.22 -17.83 2.28
C SER A 13 52.80 -16.36 2.25
N SER A 14 53.74 -15.46 1.96
CA SER A 14 53.46 -14.06 1.66
C SER A 14 52.74 -14.00 0.31
N ARG A 15 51.45 -14.34 0.33
CA ARG A 15 50.50 -13.88 -0.68
C ARG A 15 50.49 -12.35 -0.57
N PRO A 16 50.80 -11.59 -1.64
CA PRO A 16 50.66 -10.14 -1.59
C PRO A 16 49.23 -9.83 -1.18
N GLU A 17 49.09 -9.08 -0.10
CA GLU A 17 47.81 -8.55 0.35
C GLU A 17 47.22 -7.76 -0.82
N THR A 18 46.12 -8.28 -1.36
CA THR A 18 45.26 -7.51 -2.24
C THR A 18 44.80 -6.30 -1.43
N GLN A 19 45.36 -5.13 -1.75
CA GLN A 19 44.79 -3.84 -1.35
C GLN A 19 43.27 -3.93 -1.52
N PRO A 20 42.47 -3.46 -0.54
CA PRO A 20 41.03 -3.42 -0.73
C PRO A 20 40.78 -2.60 -1.98
N GLU A 21 40.25 -3.25 -3.03
CA GLU A 21 39.69 -2.56 -4.18
C GLU A 21 38.70 -1.54 -3.62
N GLN A 22 39.09 -0.27 -3.63
CA GLN A 22 38.16 0.81 -3.42
C GLN A 22 37.14 0.66 -4.54
N LYS A 23 35.99 0.05 -4.23
CA LYS A 23 34.81 0.15 -5.09
C LYS A 23 34.60 1.63 -5.29
N GLN A 24 34.99 2.10 -6.46
CA GLN A 24 34.77 3.45 -6.90
C GLN A 24 33.25 3.61 -6.95
N VAL A 25 32.66 4.14 -5.88
CA VAL A 25 31.25 4.54 -5.87
C VAL A 25 31.13 5.55 -7.00
N ALA A 26 30.39 5.18 -8.05
CA ALA A 26 30.06 6.12 -9.10
C ALA A 26 29.48 7.37 -8.42
N PRO A 27 29.91 8.60 -8.81
CA PRO A 27 29.28 9.80 -8.28
C PRO A 27 27.77 9.66 -8.46
N ASN A 28 27.02 9.84 -7.37
CA ASN A 28 25.57 9.75 -7.40
C ASN A 28 25.05 10.91 -8.26
N PHE A 29 24.69 10.61 -9.51
CA PHE A 29 24.24 11.61 -10.47
C PHE A 29 22.85 12.13 -10.08
N ASP A 30 22.73 13.42 -9.77
CA ASP A 30 21.45 14.08 -9.60
C ASP A 30 21.04 14.78 -10.91
N ALA A 31 20.01 14.25 -11.56
CA ALA A 31 19.51 14.78 -12.82
C ALA A 31 18.95 16.21 -12.69
N THR A 32 18.60 16.67 -11.50
CA THR A 32 18.14 18.05 -11.24
C THR A 32 19.28 19.01 -10.91
N ASN A 33 20.49 18.49 -10.71
CA ASN A 33 21.68 19.28 -10.44
C ASN A 33 22.38 19.70 -11.74
N VAL A 34 22.56 21.00 -11.93
CA VAL A 34 23.20 21.55 -13.15
C VAL A 34 24.67 21.13 -13.27
N ASN A 35 25.41 20.99 -12.17
CA ASN A 35 26.83 20.59 -12.21
C ASN A 35 26.99 19.13 -12.61
N ASP A 36 26.10 18.24 -12.14
CA ASP A 36 26.09 16.84 -12.54
C ASP A 36 25.69 16.70 -14.02
N GLN A 37 24.66 17.45 -14.45
CA GLN A 37 24.26 17.54 -15.85
C GLN A 37 25.37 18.11 -16.75
N LEU A 38 26.10 19.13 -16.31
CA LEU A 38 27.23 19.72 -17.02
C LEU A 38 28.38 18.72 -17.14
N SER A 39 28.71 18.02 -16.05
CA SER A 39 29.75 16.99 -16.03
C SER A 39 29.40 15.80 -16.93
N SER A 40 28.11 15.42 -16.99
CA SER A 40 27.60 14.40 -17.91
C SER A 40 27.65 14.86 -19.38
N THR A 41 27.26 16.11 -19.64
CA THR A 41 27.27 16.72 -20.98
C THR A 41 28.71 16.87 -21.52
N LEU A 42 29.66 17.21 -20.64
CA LEU A 42 31.08 17.37 -20.93
C LEU A 42 31.90 16.08 -20.75
N ASN A 43 31.25 14.94 -20.47
CA ASN A 43 31.93 13.65 -20.37
C ASN A 43 32.72 13.39 -21.67
N SER A 44 33.95 12.89 -21.56
CA SER A 44 34.86 12.64 -22.69
C SER A 44 34.28 11.80 -23.83
N ASN A 45 33.21 11.04 -23.57
CA ASN A 45 32.51 10.21 -24.55
C ASN A 45 31.24 10.84 -25.13
N SER A 46 30.87 12.08 -24.73
CA SER A 46 29.69 12.74 -25.26
C SER A 46 29.87 13.15 -26.73
N LEU A 47 28.78 13.17 -27.50
CA LEU A 47 28.80 13.59 -28.90
C LEU A 47 29.35 15.02 -29.05
N LEU A 48 28.98 15.92 -28.14
CA LEU A 48 29.45 17.30 -28.12
C LEU A 48 30.97 17.35 -27.96
N MET A 49 31.53 16.61 -27.00
CA MET A 49 32.98 16.55 -26.77
C MET A 49 33.74 15.92 -27.94
N ARG A 50 33.17 14.88 -28.58
CA ARG A 50 33.79 14.26 -29.76
C ARG A 50 33.88 15.21 -30.95
N VAL A 51 32.81 15.98 -31.19
CA VAL A 51 32.78 17.02 -32.23
C VAL A 51 33.72 18.16 -31.88
N ALA A 52 33.68 18.66 -30.65
CA ALA A 52 34.52 19.77 -30.21
C ALA A 52 36.02 19.41 -30.20
N LYS A 53 36.39 18.19 -29.80
CA LYS A 53 37.77 17.67 -29.89
C LYS A 53 38.25 17.56 -31.33
N SER A 54 37.41 17.03 -32.22
CA SER A 54 37.72 16.93 -33.66
C SER A 54 37.92 18.32 -34.30
N GLN A 55 37.03 19.26 -34.02
CA GLN A 55 37.10 20.63 -34.52
C GLN A 55 38.29 21.41 -33.94
N GLY A 56 38.56 21.24 -32.64
CA GLY A 56 39.70 21.83 -31.96
C GLY A 56 41.02 21.33 -32.53
N GLN A 57 41.13 20.03 -32.78
CA GLN A 57 42.31 19.43 -33.40
C GLN A 57 42.53 19.91 -34.84
N ALA A 58 41.47 20.02 -35.64
CA ALA A 58 41.55 20.58 -36.99
C ALA A 58 42.03 22.04 -36.97
N THR A 59 41.49 22.85 -36.07
CA THR A 59 41.83 24.28 -35.93
C THR A 59 43.25 24.48 -35.40
N ALA A 60 43.68 23.66 -34.44
CA ALA A 60 45.03 23.69 -33.88
C ALA A 60 46.08 23.30 -34.93
N ASN A 61 45.80 22.27 -35.72
CA ASN A 61 46.66 21.86 -36.84
C ASN A 61 46.80 22.98 -37.89
N GLN A 62 45.70 23.65 -38.23
CA GLN A 62 45.72 24.78 -39.17
C GLN A 62 46.52 25.98 -38.67
N ARG A 63 46.61 26.18 -37.36
CA ARG A 63 47.34 27.31 -36.76
C ARG A 63 48.77 26.96 -36.34
N GLY A 64 49.23 25.73 -36.60
CA GLY A 64 50.54 25.24 -36.11
C GLY A 64 50.61 25.11 -34.59
N LEU A 65 49.45 25.14 -33.91
CA LEU A 65 49.29 25.14 -32.46
C LEU A 65 49.08 23.72 -31.90
N GLY A 66 49.40 22.68 -32.67
CA GLY A 66 49.20 21.28 -32.29
C GLY A 66 49.93 20.86 -30.99
N ASN A 67 50.84 21.69 -30.48
CA ASN A 67 51.58 21.47 -29.23
C ASN A 67 51.31 22.54 -28.16
N SER A 68 50.28 23.39 -28.30
CA SER A 68 50.06 24.54 -27.41
C SER A 68 48.90 24.32 -26.45
N SER A 69 49.18 24.38 -25.15
CA SER A 69 48.20 24.37 -24.03
C SER A 69 47.18 25.52 -24.10
N ILE A 70 47.50 26.60 -24.83
CA ILE A 70 46.63 27.76 -25.06
C ILE A 70 45.39 27.37 -25.87
N GLY A 71 45.52 26.47 -26.86
CA GLY A 71 44.39 26.01 -27.67
C GLY A 71 43.42 25.11 -26.90
N THR A 72 43.93 24.36 -25.91
CA THR A 72 43.13 23.45 -25.09
C THR A 72 42.32 24.17 -24.03
N GLU A 73 42.87 25.21 -23.40
CA GLU A 73 42.17 25.98 -22.36
C GLU A 73 41.03 26.83 -22.93
N ALA A 74 41.27 27.52 -24.05
CA ALA A 74 40.24 28.27 -24.75
C ALA A 74 39.11 27.38 -25.28
N ALA A 75 39.44 26.18 -25.77
CA ALA A 75 38.44 25.19 -26.20
C ALA A 75 37.62 24.68 -25.02
N GLN A 76 38.23 24.39 -23.87
CA GLN A 76 37.51 23.95 -22.67
C GLN A 76 36.51 25.00 -22.18
N ARG A 77 36.92 26.27 -22.15
CA ARG A 77 36.01 27.36 -21.77
C ARG A 77 34.83 27.49 -22.73
N ALA A 78 35.07 27.44 -24.04
CA ALA A 78 34.01 27.47 -25.05
C ALA A 78 33.07 26.26 -24.96
N MET A 79 33.60 25.08 -24.61
CA MET A 79 32.78 23.88 -24.39
C MET A 79 31.91 24.01 -23.14
N VAL A 80 32.44 24.52 -22.03
CA VAL A 80 31.67 24.78 -20.81
C VAL A 80 30.57 25.81 -21.06
N ASP A 81 30.88 26.92 -21.73
CA ASP A 81 29.92 27.98 -22.06
C ASP A 81 28.78 27.45 -22.97
N ALA A 82 29.11 26.55 -23.90
CA ALA A 82 28.11 25.89 -24.77
C ALA A 82 27.30 24.80 -24.05
N ALA A 83 27.89 24.08 -23.10
CA ALA A 83 27.26 22.98 -22.38
C ALA A 83 26.40 23.44 -21.20
N LEU A 84 26.69 24.60 -20.60
CA LEU A 84 25.93 25.16 -19.48
C LEU A 84 24.42 25.34 -19.77
N PRO A 85 23.99 25.96 -20.89
CA PRO A 85 22.55 26.09 -21.18
C PRO A 85 21.86 24.75 -21.38
N ILE A 86 22.56 23.76 -21.95
CA ILE A 86 22.03 22.39 -22.12
C ILE A 86 21.85 21.72 -20.75
N ALA A 87 22.86 21.84 -19.88
CA ALA A 87 22.80 21.30 -18.53
C ALA A 87 21.65 21.92 -17.71
N GLN A 88 21.45 23.24 -17.82
CA GLN A 88 20.33 23.94 -17.19
C GLN A 88 18.97 23.46 -17.73
N GLN A 89 18.84 23.30 -19.05
CA GLN A 89 17.62 22.79 -19.68
C GLN A 89 17.30 21.36 -19.24
N ASN A 90 18.31 20.48 -19.18
CA ASN A 90 18.15 19.10 -18.75
C ASN A 90 17.76 19.01 -17.27
N ALA A 91 18.40 19.81 -16.41
CA ALA A 91 18.06 19.92 -14.99
C ALA A 91 16.61 20.34 -14.78
N GLN A 92 16.15 21.37 -15.51
CA GLN A 92 14.76 21.83 -15.45
C GLN A 92 13.76 20.77 -15.95
N SER A 93 14.12 20.05 -17.02
CA SER A 93 13.28 18.98 -17.58
C SER A 93 13.17 17.80 -16.61
N ALA A 94 14.29 17.42 -15.98
CA ALA A 94 14.33 16.38 -14.96
C ALA A 94 13.50 16.75 -13.72
N PHE A 95 13.59 18.01 -13.26
CA PHE A 95 12.76 18.51 -12.17
C PHE A 95 11.26 18.41 -12.51
N THR A 96 10.88 18.88 -13.69
CA THR A 96 9.48 18.84 -14.16
C THR A 96 8.96 17.41 -14.28
N ALA A 97 9.79 16.49 -14.77
CA ALA A 97 9.45 15.07 -14.86
C ALA A 97 9.27 14.44 -13.47
N GLY A 98 10.14 14.79 -12.51
CA GLY A 98 10.06 14.35 -11.12
C GLY A 98 8.79 14.83 -10.43
N GLU A 99 8.41 16.09 -10.60
CA GLU A 99 7.15 16.61 -10.06
C GLU A 99 5.94 15.92 -10.70
N SER A 100 5.94 15.77 -12.03
CA SER A 100 4.87 15.05 -12.74
C SER A 100 4.71 13.59 -12.29
N GLN A 101 5.81 12.95 -11.88
CA GLN A 101 5.79 11.61 -11.33
C GLN A 101 5.15 11.58 -9.94
N LYS A 102 5.58 12.48 -9.04
CA LYS A 102 5.01 12.59 -7.68
C LYS A 102 3.52 12.89 -7.73
N ASP A 103 3.09 13.76 -8.64
CA ASP A 103 1.67 14.09 -8.83
C ASP A 103 0.84 12.85 -9.24
N ARG A 104 1.37 12.01 -10.14
CA ARG A 104 0.72 10.75 -10.53
C ARG A 104 0.69 9.75 -9.38
N GLU A 105 1.79 9.63 -8.63
CA GLU A 105 1.87 8.74 -7.46
C GLU A 105 0.86 9.18 -6.38
N HIS A 106 0.75 10.49 -6.14
CA HIS A 106 -0.26 11.05 -5.24
C HIS A 106 -1.68 10.78 -5.74
N ALA A 107 -1.96 11.00 -7.03
CA ALA A 107 -3.27 10.73 -7.63
C ALA A 107 -3.67 9.25 -7.51
N LEU A 108 -2.73 8.33 -7.74
CA LEU A 108 -2.96 6.90 -7.56
C LEU A 108 -3.19 6.54 -6.08
N GLY A 109 -2.42 7.15 -5.16
CA GLY A 109 -2.60 6.95 -3.72
C GLY A 109 -3.94 7.46 -3.20
N VAL A 110 -4.46 8.57 -3.73
CA VAL A 110 -5.81 9.05 -3.41
C VAL A 110 -6.87 8.10 -3.96
N LEU A 111 -6.71 7.62 -5.20
CA LEU A 111 -7.64 6.67 -5.80
C LEU A 111 -7.72 5.35 -5.02
N ASP A 112 -6.58 4.79 -4.60
CA ASP A 112 -6.52 3.56 -3.81
C ASP A 112 -7.21 3.73 -2.44
N LYS A 113 -6.94 4.86 -1.75
CA LYS A 113 -7.63 5.21 -0.50
C LYS A 113 -9.13 5.35 -0.70
N GLN A 114 -9.56 6.00 -1.79
CA GLN A 114 -10.98 6.16 -2.09
C GLN A 114 -11.66 4.81 -2.33
N ALA A 115 -11.03 3.92 -3.11
CA ALA A 115 -11.54 2.57 -3.34
C ALA A 115 -11.65 1.75 -2.02
N GLY A 116 -10.69 1.92 -1.12
CA GLY A 116 -10.75 1.34 0.23
C GLY A 116 -11.94 1.87 1.05
N ILE A 117 -12.13 3.19 1.10
CA ILE A 117 -13.25 3.82 1.80
C ILE A 117 -14.59 3.36 1.21
N ASP A 118 -14.71 3.30 -0.11
CA ASP A 118 -15.95 2.88 -0.79
C ASP A 118 -16.30 1.43 -0.46
N LYS A 119 -15.29 0.55 -0.41
CA LYS A 119 -15.46 -0.84 0.01
C LYS A 119 -15.90 -0.95 1.47
N ASP A 120 -15.27 -0.20 2.37
CA ASP A 120 -15.63 -0.21 3.80
C ASP A 120 -17.04 0.33 4.02
N LYS A 121 -17.41 1.39 3.31
CA LYS A 121 -18.77 1.95 3.34
C LYS A 121 -19.78 0.93 2.84
N THR A 122 -19.50 0.25 1.73
CA THR A 122 -20.38 -0.80 1.19
C THR A 122 -20.54 -1.94 2.21
N ALA A 123 -19.46 -2.36 2.87
CA ALA A 123 -19.52 -3.36 3.93
C ALA A 123 -20.39 -2.88 5.11
N GLN A 124 -20.23 -1.63 5.55
CA GLN A 124 -21.06 -1.05 6.60
C GLN A 124 -22.54 -0.98 6.21
N GLU A 125 -22.86 -0.62 4.96
CA GLU A 125 -24.23 -0.57 4.45
C GLU A 125 -24.87 -1.96 4.43
N VAL A 126 -24.15 -2.98 3.96
CA VAL A 126 -24.67 -4.36 3.96
C VAL A 126 -24.88 -4.86 5.39
N VAL A 127 -24.02 -4.49 6.36
CA VAL A 127 -24.26 -4.76 7.79
C VAL A 127 -25.53 -4.08 8.27
N ALA A 128 -25.67 -2.78 8.06
CA ALA A 128 -26.83 -2.02 8.52
C ALA A 128 -28.13 -2.57 7.94
N ASN A 129 -28.13 -2.90 6.63
CA ASN A 129 -29.27 -3.50 5.95
C ASN A 129 -29.61 -4.90 6.50
N THR A 130 -28.59 -5.73 6.70
CA THR A 130 -28.76 -7.06 7.30
C THR A 130 -29.26 -6.96 8.74
N HIS A 131 -28.81 -5.95 9.48
CA HIS A 131 -29.25 -5.67 10.83
C HIS A 131 -30.72 -5.26 10.90
N GLY A 132 -31.15 -4.34 10.04
CA GLY A 132 -32.55 -3.97 9.92
C GLY A 132 -33.44 -5.18 9.59
N LYS A 133 -32.98 -6.08 8.72
CA LYS A 133 -33.72 -7.32 8.40
C LYS A 133 -33.85 -8.26 9.60
N TYR A 134 -32.79 -8.43 10.39
CA TYR A 134 -32.85 -9.22 11.63
C TYR A 134 -33.86 -8.64 12.61
N LEU A 135 -33.77 -7.34 12.91
CA LEU A 135 -34.70 -6.66 13.83
C LEU A 135 -36.14 -6.76 13.36
N THR A 136 -36.39 -6.60 12.06
CA THR A 136 -37.72 -6.74 11.47
C THR A 136 -38.24 -8.16 11.66
N ALA A 137 -37.44 -9.19 11.33
CA ALA A 137 -37.84 -10.59 11.49
C ALA A 137 -38.13 -10.96 12.95
N VAL A 138 -37.33 -10.45 13.89
CA VAL A 138 -37.58 -10.63 15.34
C VAL A 138 -38.88 -9.94 15.74
N GLN A 139 -39.11 -8.69 15.30
CA GLN A 139 -40.33 -7.96 15.61
C GLN A 139 -41.58 -8.65 15.06
N ASP A 140 -41.51 -9.18 13.83
CA ASP A 140 -42.62 -9.92 13.19
C ASP A 140 -42.95 -11.20 13.97
N ALA A 141 -41.93 -11.95 14.41
CA ALA A 141 -42.12 -13.15 15.23
C ALA A 141 -42.81 -12.81 16.57
N ILE A 142 -42.41 -11.70 17.20
CA ILE A 142 -42.99 -11.22 18.46
C ILE A 142 -44.44 -10.75 18.26
N ASN A 143 -44.70 -9.98 17.20
CA ASN A 143 -46.06 -9.51 16.89
C ASN A 143 -47.01 -10.70 16.66
N SER A 144 -46.57 -11.70 15.89
CA SER A 144 -47.32 -12.94 15.67
C SER A 144 -47.60 -13.70 16.97
N TYR A 145 -46.62 -13.79 17.88
CA TYR A 145 -46.84 -14.36 19.22
C TYR A 145 -47.89 -13.57 20.01
N ASN A 146 -47.78 -12.24 20.06
CA ASN A 146 -48.69 -11.38 20.81
C ASN A 146 -50.14 -11.48 20.29
N GLU A 147 -50.33 -11.49 18.97
CA GLU A 147 -51.64 -11.64 18.33
C GLU A 147 -52.28 -12.98 18.68
N ARG A 148 -51.53 -14.08 18.52
CA ARG A 148 -51.98 -15.43 18.88
C ARG A 148 -52.27 -15.54 20.38
N TYR A 149 -51.47 -14.87 21.22
CA TYR A 149 -51.61 -14.94 22.67
C TYR A 149 -52.91 -14.25 23.10
N ALA A 150 -53.16 -13.07 22.55
CA ALA A 150 -54.41 -12.34 22.77
C ALA A 150 -55.62 -13.17 22.32
N ALA A 151 -55.55 -13.84 21.16
CA ALA A 151 -56.62 -14.70 20.66
C ALA A 151 -56.92 -15.89 21.59
N VAL A 152 -55.88 -16.61 22.04
CA VAL A 152 -56.03 -17.75 22.97
C VAL A 152 -56.61 -17.30 24.32
N MET A 153 -56.19 -16.13 24.81
CA MET A 153 -56.69 -15.61 26.08
C MET A 153 -58.13 -15.14 25.99
N ALA A 154 -58.52 -14.52 24.88
CA ALA A 154 -59.88 -14.04 24.63
C ALA A 154 -60.90 -15.16 24.35
N ASP A 155 -60.45 -16.34 23.90
CA ASP A 155 -61.35 -17.45 23.57
C ASP A 155 -61.98 -18.06 24.85
N SER A 156 -63.30 -17.97 24.98
CA SER A 156 -64.07 -18.53 26.12
C SER A 156 -64.31 -20.04 26.02
N ASN A 157 -64.10 -20.66 24.85
CA ASN A 157 -64.35 -22.08 24.61
C ASN A 157 -63.15 -22.96 24.97
N ILE A 158 -61.96 -22.38 25.18
CA ILE A 158 -60.75 -23.10 25.57
C ILE A 158 -60.67 -23.17 27.10
N THR A 159 -60.45 -24.38 27.64
CA THR A 159 -60.26 -24.59 29.08
C THR A 159 -58.97 -23.93 29.57
N ALA A 160 -58.91 -23.55 30.86
CA ALA A 160 -57.70 -22.96 31.45
C ALA A 160 -56.44 -23.85 31.29
N ALA A 161 -56.62 -25.18 31.42
CA ALA A 161 -55.55 -26.15 31.19
C ALA A 161 -55.05 -26.11 29.73
N ASN A 162 -55.97 -26.10 28.76
CA ASN A 162 -55.61 -26.05 27.35
C ASN A 162 -54.98 -24.70 26.96
N LYS A 163 -55.46 -23.57 27.50
CA LYS A 163 -54.84 -22.26 27.31
C LYS A 163 -53.38 -22.26 27.75
N THR A 164 -53.09 -22.86 28.90
CA THR A 164 -51.73 -22.98 29.43
C THR A 164 -50.83 -23.78 28.48
N THR A 165 -51.30 -24.93 27.98
CA THR A 165 -50.57 -25.74 27.01
C THR A 165 -50.31 -24.99 25.70
N LEU A 166 -51.32 -24.32 25.14
CA LEU A 166 -51.16 -23.53 23.91
C LEU A 166 -50.13 -22.41 24.08
N VAL A 167 -50.21 -21.65 25.17
CA VAL A 167 -49.24 -20.58 25.44
C VAL A 167 -47.82 -21.13 25.58
N ASN A 168 -47.65 -22.26 26.25
CA ASN A 168 -46.32 -22.88 26.39
C ASN A 168 -45.77 -23.35 25.03
N ASN A 169 -46.62 -23.93 24.18
CA ASN A 169 -46.23 -24.31 22.82
C ASN A 169 -45.83 -23.07 22.00
N MET A 170 -46.62 -22.00 22.05
CA MET A 170 -46.31 -20.74 21.36
C MET A 170 -45.00 -20.11 21.83
N LYS A 171 -44.71 -20.16 23.13
CA LYS A 171 -43.42 -19.70 23.68
C LYS A 171 -42.26 -20.53 23.12
N SER A 172 -42.44 -21.84 23.04
CA SER A 172 -41.44 -22.74 22.44
C SER A 172 -41.19 -22.39 20.98
N GLU A 173 -42.26 -22.20 20.18
CA GLU A 173 -42.18 -21.81 18.77
C GLU A 173 -41.47 -20.45 18.57
N LEU A 174 -41.79 -19.45 19.40
CA LEU A 174 -41.12 -18.15 19.39
C LEU A 174 -39.63 -18.32 19.67
N ASN A 175 -39.27 -19.05 20.73
CA ASN A 175 -37.85 -19.28 21.08
C ASN A 175 -37.10 -20.01 19.97
N SER A 176 -37.70 -21.02 19.33
CA SER A 176 -37.10 -21.71 18.18
C SER A 176 -36.87 -20.76 17.01
N SER A 177 -37.83 -19.89 16.70
CA SER A 177 -37.72 -18.91 15.61
C SER A 177 -36.61 -17.89 15.89
N LEU A 178 -36.53 -17.37 17.11
CA LEU A 178 -35.49 -16.43 17.52
C LEU A 178 -34.10 -17.06 17.49
N ASN A 179 -33.96 -18.32 17.91
CA ASN A 179 -32.70 -19.07 17.81
C ASN A 179 -32.29 -19.34 16.35
N MET A 180 -33.25 -19.63 15.47
CA MET A 180 -32.99 -19.76 14.04
C MET A 180 -32.44 -18.45 13.46
N TYR A 181 -33.07 -17.31 13.74
CA TYR A 181 -32.55 -16.02 13.29
C TYR A 181 -31.16 -15.74 13.84
N LYS A 182 -30.94 -15.91 15.16
CA LYS A 182 -29.62 -15.76 15.77
C LYS A 182 -28.56 -16.59 15.04
N SER A 183 -28.86 -17.86 14.74
CA SER A 183 -27.95 -18.76 14.03
C SER A 183 -27.68 -18.33 12.57
N LEU A 184 -28.73 -17.98 11.81
CA LEU A 184 -28.58 -17.56 10.42
C LEU A 184 -27.72 -16.30 10.31
N TYR A 185 -27.99 -15.29 11.14
CA TYR A 185 -27.28 -14.02 11.09
C TYR A 185 -25.88 -14.09 11.69
N SER A 186 -25.63 -14.94 12.70
CA SER A 186 -24.27 -15.16 13.21
C SER A 186 -23.31 -15.84 12.22
N ASN A 187 -23.86 -16.54 11.22
CA ASN A 187 -23.09 -17.27 10.20
C ASN A 187 -22.78 -16.45 8.94
N ILE A 188 -23.23 -15.19 8.84
CA ILE A 188 -22.93 -14.33 7.69
C ILE A 188 -21.48 -13.84 7.80
N SER A 189 -20.58 -14.59 7.14
CA SER A 189 -19.11 -14.48 7.23
C SER A 189 -18.53 -13.14 6.77
N THR A 190 -19.16 -12.47 5.80
CA THR A 190 -18.50 -11.40 5.04
C THR A 190 -18.37 -10.09 5.79
N ILE A 191 -19.09 -9.90 6.91
CA ILE A 191 -19.09 -8.64 7.64
C ILE A 191 -19.47 -8.90 9.12
N ARG A 192 -18.47 -9.06 9.98
CA ARG A 192 -18.67 -9.41 11.40
C ARG A 192 -18.42 -8.23 12.35
N PRO A 193 -19.39 -7.33 12.57
CA PRO A 193 -19.64 -6.82 13.91
C PRO A 193 -20.06 -7.98 14.83
N ASP A 194 -19.83 -7.88 16.12
CA ASP A 194 -20.31 -8.85 17.09
C ASP A 194 -21.84 -8.73 17.25
N TRP A 195 -22.58 -9.68 16.67
CA TRP A 195 -24.05 -9.73 16.70
C TRP A 195 -24.61 -10.31 18.00
N SER A 196 -23.75 -10.65 18.98
CA SER A 196 -24.20 -11.24 20.24
C SER A 196 -24.78 -10.22 21.23
N SER A 197 -24.54 -8.92 21.02
CA SER A 197 -24.92 -7.84 21.93
C SER A 197 -25.97 -6.91 21.33
N PHE A 198 -27.22 -7.39 21.27
CA PHE A 198 -28.39 -6.58 20.93
C PHE A 198 -29.27 -6.32 22.16
N PRO A 199 -30.03 -5.21 22.18
CA PRO A 199 -30.87 -4.84 23.32
C PRO A 199 -31.81 -6.00 23.70
N THR A 200 -31.84 -6.29 24.99
CA THR A 200 -32.69 -7.33 25.57
C THR A 200 -34.15 -6.92 25.40
N ILE A 201 -34.87 -7.60 24.51
CA ILE A 201 -36.30 -7.38 24.36
C ILE A 201 -36.99 -8.06 25.56
N THR A 202 -37.47 -7.26 26.50
CA THR A 202 -38.22 -7.75 27.66
C THR A 202 -39.68 -7.99 27.27
N LEU A 203 -40.06 -9.27 27.22
CA LEU A 203 -41.45 -9.70 27.10
C LEU A 203 -41.93 -10.31 28.43
N PRO A 204 -43.24 -10.27 28.73
CA PRO A 204 -43.79 -11.01 29.86
C PRO A 204 -43.56 -12.53 29.68
N GLY A 205 -42.61 -13.08 30.45
CA GLY A 205 -42.37 -14.52 30.52
C GLY A 205 -41.53 -15.12 29.39
N VAL A 206 -40.75 -14.32 28.65
CA VAL A 206 -39.69 -14.79 27.73
C VAL A 206 -38.42 -13.99 28.01
N SER A 207 -37.36 -14.70 28.40
CA SER A 207 -36.01 -14.14 28.57
C SER A 207 -35.15 -14.57 27.39
N LEU A 208 -34.67 -13.60 26.61
CA LEU A 208 -33.67 -13.86 25.58
C LEU A 208 -32.30 -13.60 26.20
N GLY A 209 -31.63 -14.69 26.60
CA GLY A 209 -30.22 -14.73 26.94
C GLY A 209 -29.34 -15.02 25.72
#